data_AF-A0A226CZA3-F1
#
_entry.id   AF-A0A226CZA3-F1
#
_cell.length_a   1.000
_cell.length_b   1.000
_cell.length_c   1.000
_cell.angle_alpha   90.00
_cell.angle_beta   90.00
_cell.angle_gamma   90.00
#
_symmetry.space_group_name_H-M   'P 1'
#
loop_
_entity.id
_entity.type
_entity.pdbx_description
1 polymer ?
#
loop_
_entity_poly.entity_id
_entity_poly.type
_entity_poly.pdbx_seq_one_letter_code
_entity_poly.pdbx_strand_id
1 'polypeptide(L)'
;MSFSTKLLMKIVLATLTPQVSATNLWSIPNYFASCNIQFLKWKNPNLPRNWDPPPYFSPIITNNPNLPIILDEITLNSTHSDLLGWSVNPKYIFQHSQRPLDAGSNLNKYHWHLATINCGVTYKGWKRYTVAADCKIVYLANILNFSIIHYRQGKDSMSKLNNGKHLNKLTLPGMAKAPHQYVGYSVKFRPVKFSVVTKYPSGLEGMNAFLLPFAPSVWAALFFSCIAICWTAQFSRKNVILHQLTIAMISLIGMLLKQVTPEGSKILRSSRAGPGLIWLWLFCGCNVLMDNLYTGEIFSFLSAIKVPTVPGTLPDLVGSKIPIVSTTSYVQNGKRFSILGRDTIPSYVDFYVRRNKSAEIFRKLGTRLSFVDAYKSTEDYANFLKTILALKNLTRVNSSVETRRTYVIIDEGGKLNVLTSLIRSNESRMVINAREDTPFVSIVVDQALRNCFYPIFTRRLGYLDSSGIAEKWEKLQKAGFIAYAQSLMGYPGYEIYFFANNKFKGCDAGVLSVEGPIQIKTVEPIFILCGVLLLLGLTSFIVERNIKQ
;
A
#
# COMPACT_ATOMS: atom_id res chain seq x y z
N MET A 1 45.15 34.50 8.28
CA MET A 1 45.54 33.09 8.50
C MET A 1 44.32 32.21 8.38
N SER A 2 44.20 31.44 7.30
CA SER A 2 43.08 30.52 7.04
C SER A 2 43.50 29.10 7.43
N PHE A 3 42.96 28.58 8.55
CA PHE A 3 43.13 27.18 8.93
C PHE A 3 42.17 26.31 8.10
N SER A 4 42.69 25.78 7.00
CA SER A 4 42.02 24.74 6.22
C SER A 4 42.23 23.39 6.92
N THR A 5 41.29 23.00 7.79
CA THR A 5 41.22 21.63 8.31
C THR A 5 40.78 20.70 7.18
N LYS A 6 41.74 20.20 6.40
CA LYS A 6 41.55 19.07 5.48
C LYS A 6 41.30 17.81 6.33
N LEU A 7 40.07 17.29 6.27
CA LEU A 7 39.72 15.98 6.81
C LEU A 7 40.54 14.91 6.07
N LEU A 8 41.58 14.37 6.71
CA LEU A 8 42.48 13.38 6.14
C LEU A 8 41.81 12.00 6.20
N MET A 9 41.09 11.62 5.15
CA MET A 9 40.56 10.27 4.99
C MET A 9 41.69 9.34 4.54
N LYS A 10 42.29 8.58 5.46
CA LYS A 10 43.31 7.56 5.12
C LYS A 10 42.62 6.31 4.60
N ILE A 11 42.78 6.02 3.32
CA ILE A 11 42.33 4.76 2.71
C ILE A 11 43.55 3.85 2.64
N VAL A 12 43.55 2.79 3.45
CA VAL A 12 44.55 1.71 3.40
C VAL A 12 44.06 0.69 2.38
N LEU A 13 44.60 0.73 1.16
CA LEU A 13 44.31 -0.29 0.15
C LEU A 13 45.35 -1.41 0.26
N ALA A 14 45.03 -2.51 0.92
CA ALA A 14 45.89 -3.70 1.00
C ALA A 14 45.50 -4.69 -0.12
N THR A 15 46.27 -4.72 -1.21
CA THR A 15 46.09 -5.70 -2.29
C THR A 15 46.93 -6.94 -2.00
N LEU A 16 46.30 -8.02 -1.49
CA LEU A 16 46.95 -9.31 -1.24
C LEU A 16 46.38 -10.39 -2.18
N THR A 17 46.41 -10.16 -3.50
CA THR A 17 46.13 -11.20 -4.50
C THR A 17 46.89 -10.93 -5.81
N PRO A 18 47.54 -11.94 -6.44
CA PRO A 18 48.32 -11.73 -7.66
C PRO A 18 47.50 -11.55 -8.95
N GLN A 19 46.19 -11.80 -8.96
CA GLN A 19 45.39 -11.76 -10.19
C GLN A 19 43.97 -11.27 -9.94
N VAL A 20 43.74 -9.97 -10.13
CA VAL A 20 42.41 -9.46 -10.46
C VAL A 20 42.60 -8.50 -11.63
N SER A 21 41.98 -8.81 -12.75
CA SER A 21 41.87 -7.95 -13.93
C SER A 21 40.97 -6.74 -13.63
N ALA A 22 41.42 -5.85 -12.74
CA ALA A 22 40.80 -4.56 -12.45
C ALA A 22 41.15 -3.49 -13.51
N THR A 23 41.40 -3.90 -14.76
CA THR A 23 41.97 -3.05 -15.82
C THR A 23 41.07 -1.89 -16.27
N ASN A 24 39.80 -1.84 -15.84
CA ASN A 24 38.85 -0.80 -16.27
C ASN A 24 38.68 0.38 -15.32
N LEU A 25 39.06 0.28 -14.04
CA LEU A 25 38.87 1.39 -13.10
C LEU A 25 40.07 2.36 -13.12
N TRP A 26 41.27 1.77 -13.16
CA TRP A 26 42.55 2.47 -13.10
C TRP A 26 42.94 3.15 -14.42
N SER A 27 42.20 2.87 -15.50
CA SER A 27 42.40 3.42 -16.83
C SER A 27 41.65 4.73 -17.09
N ILE A 28 40.81 5.18 -16.15
CA ILE A 28 40.01 6.40 -16.32
C ILE A 28 40.85 7.63 -15.94
N PRO A 29 41.09 8.59 -16.87
CA PRO A 29 41.90 9.76 -16.58
C PRO A 29 41.31 10.67 -15.49
N ASN A 30 42.17 11.18 -14.59
CA ASN A 30 41.87 12.06 -13.46
C ASN A 30 40.80 11.55 -12.49
N TYR A 31 40.51 10.24 -12.50
CA TYR A 31 39.44 9.64 -11.72
C TYR A 31 39.56 9.91 -10.22
N PHE A 32 40.78 9.89 -9.69
CA PHE A 32 41.04 10.07 -8.27
C PHE A 32 41.55 11.47 -7.92
N ALA A 33 41.50 12.45 -8.83
CA ALA A 33 42.08 13.79 -8.63
C ALA A 33 41.59 14.55 -7.37
N SER A 34 40.47 14.12 -6.77
CA SER A 34 39.92 14.66 -5.52
C SER A 34 40.33 13.89 -4.25
N CYS A 35 41.25 12.93 -4.34
CA CYS A 35 41.54 11.94 -3.31
C CYS A 35 43.01 11.97 -2.91
N ASN A 36 43.29 11.79 -1.62
CA ASN A 36 44.63 11.44 -1.15
C ASN A 36 44.66 9.91 -1.01
N ILE A 37 45.33 9.22 -1.93
CA ILE A 37 45.49 7.76 -1.86
C ILE A 37 46.88 7.47 -1.31
N GLN A 38 46.92 6.70 -0.22
CA GLN A 38 48.17 6.18 0.34
C GLN A 38 48.23 4.69 0.03
N PHE A 39 49.29 4.28 -0.67
CA PHE A 39 49.55 2.87 -0.92
C PHE A 39 50.46 2.36 0.19
N LEU A 40 50.02 1.31 0.89
CA LEU A 40 50.82 0.65 1.91
C LEU A 40 51.45 -0.60 1.32
N LYS A 41 52.78 -0.59 1.24
CA LYS A 41 53.57 -1.75 0.81
C LYS A 41 53.92 -2.58 2.04
N TRP A 42 53.44 -3.83 2.08
CA TRP A 42 53.94 -4.78 3.07
C TRP A 42 55.34 -5.25 2.65
N LYS A 43 56.35 -4.93 3.47
CA LYS A 43 57.72 -5.37 3.27
C LYS A 43 57.86 -6.81 3.76
N ASN A 44 57.99 -7.76 2.85
CA ASN A 44 58.42 -9.12 3.19
C ASN A 44 59.94 -9.09 3.43
N PRO A 45 60.43 -9.38 4.64
CA PRO A 45 61.86 -9.32 4.95
C PRO A 45 62.70 -10.33 4.15
N ASN A 46 62.07 -11.34 3.56
CA ASN A 46 62.76 -12.44 2.86
C ASN A 46 62.81 -12.27 1.33
N LEU A 47 62.29 -11.17 0.76
CA LEU A 47 62.34 -10.89 -0.68
C LEU A 47 63.44 -9.84 -0.99
N PRO A 48 64.17 -9.97 -2.11
CA PRO A 48 65.23 -9.03 -2.50
C PRO A 48 64.69 -7.60 -2.70
N ARG A 49 65.51 -6.58 -2.40
CA ARG A 49 65.13 -5.15 -2.34
C ARG A 49 64.52 -4.59 -3.64
N ASN A 50 64.85 -5.15 -4.80
CA ASN A 50 64.40 -4.66 -6.09
C ASN A 50 63.20 -5.47 -6.57
N TRP A 51 62.01 -4.96 -6.25
CA TRP A 51 60.78 -5.36 -6.92
C TRP A 51 60.16 -4.11 -7.50
N ASP A 52 60.00 -4.13 -8.83
CA ASP A 52 59.26 -3.12 -9.57
C ASP A 52 57.86 -2.98 -8.95
N PRO A 53 57.31 -1.75 -8.91
CA PRO A 53 55.93 -1.57 -8.50
C PRO A 53 55.05 -2.49 -9.35
N PRO A 54 53.98 -3.06 -8.77
CA PRO A 54 53.12 -3.99 -9.49
C PRO A 54 52.73 -3.41 -10.86
N PRO A 55 52.60 -4.22 -11.92
CA PRO A 55 52.43 -3.72 -13.29
C PRO A 55 51.19 -2.84 -13.50
N TYR A 56 50.19 -2.90 -12.60
CA TYR A 56 49.03 -2.02 -12.59
C TYR A 56 49.30 -0.61 -12.05
N PHE A 57 50.45 -0.36 -11.41
CA PHE A 57 50.79 0.89 -10.74
C PHE A 57 51.13 2.02 -11.73
N SER A 58 51.87 1.69 -12.80
CA SER A 58 52.19 2.66 -13.86
C SER A 58 50.94 3.22 -14.55
N PRO A 59 49.94 2.40 -14.95
CA PRO A 59 48.65 2.92 -15.42
C PRO A 59 47.93 3.85 -14.44
N ILE A 60 47.99 3.60 -13.12
CA ILE A 60 47.33 4.44 -12.11
C ILE A 60 47.93 5.84 -12.10
N ILE A 61 49.26 5.93 -12.10
CA ILE A 61 50.02 7.20 -12.10
C ILE A 61 49.74 7.95 -13.39
N THR A 62 49.91 7.28 -14.54
CA THR A 62 49.75 7.89 -15.86
C THR A 62 48.34 8.44 -16.07
N ASN A 63 47.32 7.72 -15.60
CA ASN A 63 45.94 8.17 -15.72
C ASN A 63 45.54 9.18 -14.63
N ASN A 64 46.30 9.36 -13.54
CA ASN A 64 45.93 10.29 -12.46
C ASN A 64 47.11 11.20 -12.06
N PRO A 65 47.62 12.02 -13.00
CA PRO A 65 48.86 12.77 -12.82
C PRO A 65 48.79 13.82 -11.71
N ASN A 66 47.58 14.27 -11.35
CA ASN A 66 47.35 15.30 -10.34
C ASN A 66 47.11 14.74 -8.92
N LEU A 67 47.27 13.44 -8.73
CA LEU A 67 47.03 12.82 -7.44
C LEU A 67 48.24 13.04 -6.52
N PRO A 68 48.06 13.57 -5.30
CA PRO A 68 49.11 13.52 -4.28
C PRO A 68 49.28 12.06 -3.83
N ILE A 69 50.13 11.33 -4.53
CA ILE A 69 50.54 9.98 -4.18
C ILE A 69 51.63 10.10 -3.13
N ILE A 70 51.28 9.81 -1.88
CA ILE A 70 52.27 9.65 -0.83
C ILE A 70 52.58 8.15 -0.77
N LEU A 71 53.71 7.76 -1.36
CA LEU A 71 54.30 6.44 -1.22
C LEU A 71 55.16 6.45 0.04
N ASP A 72 54.53 6.25 1.19
CA ASP A 72 55.28 5.98 2.42
C ASP A 72 55.53 4.47 2.51
N GLU A 73 56.80 4.05 2.50
CA GLU A 73 57.18 2.68 2.84
C GLU A 73 57.03 2.49 4.36
N ILE A 74 55.81 2.26 4.83
CA ILE A 74 55.58 1.97 6.25
C ILE A 74 55.95 0.52 6.52
N THR A 75 57.05 0.31 7.24
CA THR A 75 57.46 -1.03 7.67
C THR A 75 56.59 -1.43 8.87
N LEU A 76 55.55 -2.22 8.61
CA LEU A 76 54.68 -2.74 9.67
C LEU A 76 55.38 -3.91 10.39
N ASN A 77 55.97 -3.62 11.56
CA ASN A 77 56.29 -4.65 12.57
C ASN A 77 54.99 -5.21 13.18
N SER A 78 54.99 -6.42 13.74
CA SER A 78 53.85 -7.07 14.41
C SER A 78 53.23 -6.23 15.54
N THR A 79 53.95 -5.24 16.07
CA THR A 79 53.44 -4.25 17.04
C THR A 79 52.56 -3.15 16.41
N HIS A 80 52.67 -2.90 15.10
CA HIS A 80 51.87 -1.88 14.39
C HIS A 80 50.51 -2.40 13.91
N SER A 81 50.30 -3.72 13.83
CA SER A 81 48.99 -4.30 13.49
C SER A 81 47.93 -4.01 14.56
N ASP A 82 48.33 -3.91 15.83
CA ASP A 82 47.44 -3.53 16.93
C ASP A 82 46.97 -2.08 16.82
N LEU A 83 47.80 -1.20 16.28
CA LEU A 83 47.53 0.23 16.11
C LEU A 83 46.51 0.52 14.98
N LEU A 84 46.37 -0.41 14.02
CA LEU A 84 45.36 -0.39 12.95
C LEU A 84 44.07 -1.17 13.31
N GLY A 85 43.99 -1.72 14.54
CA GLY A 85 42.86 -2.54 14.98
C GLY A 85 42.81 -3.92 14.31
N TRP A 86 43.92 -4.39 13.74
CA TRP A 86 44.07 -5.72 13.13
C TRP A 86 44.61 -6.70 14.17
N SER A 87 43.88 -6.93 15.26
CA SER A 87 44.30 -7.89 16.31
C SER A 87 44.10 -9.36 15.90
N VAL A 88 43.95 -9.65 14.60
CA VAL A 88 43.75 -11.00 14.09
C VAL A 88 44.80 -11.26 13.02
N ASN A 89 45.64 -12.25 13.30
CA ASN A 89 46.68 -12.76 12.43
C ASN A 89 46.16 -12.88 10.98
N PRO A 90 46.77 -12.23 9.98
CA PRO A 90 46.23 -12.13 8.62
C PRO A 90 46.05 -13.48 7.91
N LYS A 91 46.69 -14.56 8.40
CA LYS A 91 46.40 -15.94 7.96
C LYS A 91 44.97 -16.41 8.28
N TYR A 92 44.34 -15.88 9.32
CA TYR A 92 42.99 -16.27 9.75
C TYR A 92 41.85 -15.58 8.97
N ILE A 93 42.14 -14.52 8.22
CA ILE A 93 41.11 -13.74 7.51
C ILE A 93 40.62 -14.46 6.23
N PHE A 94 41.35 -15.46 5.72
CA PHE A 94 41.07 -16.03 4.39
C PHE A 94 40.97 -17.57 4.29
N GLN A 95 41.05 -18.34 5.37
CA GLN A 95 41.07 -19.82 5.28
C GLN A 95 39.81 -20.58 5.73
N HIS A 96 38.69 -19.91 6.03
CA HIS A 96 37.41 -20.60 6.26
C HIS A 96 36.31 -20.07 5.34
N SER A 97 36.31 -20.54 4.09
CA SER A 97 35.13 -20.49 3.20
C SER A 97 34.43 -21.84 3.04
N GLN A 98 34.92 -22.95 3.61
CA GLN A 98 34.26 -24.25 3.53
C GLN A 98 34.57 -25.13 4.75
N ARG A 99 33.76 -25.06 5.80
CA ARG A 99 33.56 -26.18 6.75
C ARG A 99 32.09 -26.28 7.15
N PRO A 100 31.51 -27.48 7.26
CA PRO A 100 30.20 -27.67 7.88
C PRO A 100 30.32 -27.38 9.38
N LEU A 101 29.32 -26.70 9.95
CA LEU A 101 29.25 -26.37 11.37
C LEU A 101 28.50 -27.46 12.13
N ASP A 102 29.17 -28.06 13.12
CA ASP A 102 28.57 -28.93 14.12
C ASP A 102 27.64 -28.16 15.07
N ALA A 103 26.56 -28.83 15.46
CA ALA A 103 25.51 -28.30 16.31
C ALA A 103 25.91 -28.40 17.78
N GLY A 104 26.12 -27.26 18.45
CA GLY A 104 26.22 -27.24 19.90
C GLY A 104 26.94 -26.04 20.50
N SER A 105 26.32 -24.85 20.47
CA SER A 105 26.47 -23.88 21.57
C SER A 105 25.49 -22.70 21.39
N ASN A 106 24.76 -22.43 22.46
CA ASN A 106 23.80 -21.35 22.57
C ASN A 106 24.51 -19.98 22.72
N LEU A 107 23.91 -18.95 22.10
CA LEU A 107 24.11 -17.52 22.39
C LEU A 107 25.38 -16.79 21.91
N ASN A 108 26.03 -17.23 20.82
CA ASN A 108 26.92 -16.35 20.04
C ASN A 108 26.16 -15.53 18.99
N LYS A 109 25.64 -14.39 19.48
CA LYS A 109 25.62 -13.06 18.83
C LYS A 109 25.71 -13.08 17.29
N TYR A 110 24.54 -13.12 16.65
CA TYR A 110 24.32 -13.10 15.20
C TYR A 110 25.30 -12.21 14.40
N HIS A 111 26.42 -12.79 13.97
CA HIS A 111 27.19 -12.29 12.83
C HIS A 111 26.44 -12.72 11.58
N TRP A 112 25.56 -11.85 11.07
CA TRP A 112 24.95 -12.04 9.77
C TRP A 112 26.04 -11.94 8.70
N HIS A 113 26.56 -13.07 8.24
CA HIS A 113 27.44 -13.10 7.07
C HIS A 113 26.63 -12.65 5.87
N LEU A 114 27.07 -11.61 5.14
CA LEU A 114 26.37 -11.15 3.93
C LEU A 114 26.26 -12.23 2.86
N ALA A 115 27.13 -13.24 2.88
CA ALA A 115 27.00 -14.44 2.04
C ALA A 115 25.66 -15.19 2.26
N THR A 116 24.98 -14.95 3.38
CA THR A 116 23.66 -15.53 3.68
C THR A 116 22.49 -14.64 3.23
N ILE A 117 22.76 -13.39 2.86
CA ILE A 117 21.77 -12.45 2.35
C ILE A 117 21.41 -12.86 0.92
N ASN A 118 20.21 -13.40 0.77
CA ASN A 118 19.68 -13.71 -0.54
C ASN A 118 19.12 -12.44 -1.18
N CYS A 119 19.88 -11.88 -2.13
CA CYS A 119 19.42 -10.78 -3.01
C CYS A 119 18.88 -11.28 -4.34
N GLY A 120 18.65 -12.59 -4.44
CA GLY A 120 17.88 -13.18 -5.51
C GLY A 120 16.51 -12.51 -5.61
N VAL A 121 16.06 -12.30 -6.83
CA VAL A 121 14.76 -11.67 -7.12
C VAL A 121 13.59 -12.66 -6.99
N THR A 122 13.80 -13.81 -6.33
CA THR A 122 12.82 -14.88 -6.19
C THR A 122 12.27 -14.94 -4.76
N TYR A 123 10.98 -15.28 -4.63
CA TYR A 123 10.30 -15.36 -3.33
C TYR A 123 10.70 -16.58 -2.47
N LYS A 124 11.51 -17.50 -3.01
CA LYS A 124 11.97 -18.70 -2.28
C LYS A 124 12.94 -18.28 -1.17
N GLY A 125 12.45 -18.24 0.07
CA GLY A 125 13.27 -17.96 1.26
C GLY A 125 12.91 -16.71 2.06
N TRP A 126 11.66 -16.23 2.00
CA TRP A 126 11.16 -15.04 2.71
C TRP A 126 11.52 -14.93 4.21
N LYS A 127 11.80 -16.06 4.88
CA LYS A 127 12.30 -16.09 6.27
C LYS A 127 13.60 -15.28 6.45
N ARG A 128 14.37 -15.09 5.38
CA ARG A 128 15.53 -14.19 5.34
C ARG A 128 15.09 -12.89 4.67
N TYR A 129 14.36 -12.07 5.42
CA TYR A 129 13.95 -10.76 4.97
C TYR A 129 15.18 -9.93 4.62
N THR A 130 15.33 -9.60 3.34
CA THR A 130 16.42 -8.73 2.88
C THR A 130 15.89 -7.32 2.63
N VAL A 131 16.53 -6.33 3.25
CA VAL A 131 16.23 -4.91 3.00
C VAL A 131 16.78 -4.54 1.62
N ALA A 132 16.02 -3.80 0.82
CA ALA A 132 16.48 -3.40 -0.52
C ALA A 132 17.81 -2.63 -0.48
N ALA A 133 18.05 -1.85 0.59
CA ALA A 133 19.31 -1.17 0.86
C ALA A 133 20.49 -2.15 0.97
N ASP A 134 20.32 -3.25 1.72
CA ASP A 134 21.38 -4.25 1.89
C ASP A 134 21.71 -4.92 0.56
N CYS A 135 20.70 -5.17 -0.29
CA CYS A 135 20.95 -5.69 -1.63
C CYS A 135 21.70 -4.76 -2.56
N LYS A 136 21.49 -3.44 -2.44
CA LYS A 136 22.32 -2.46 -3.16
C LYS A 136 23.78 -2.58 -2.74
N ILE A 137 24.05 -2.75 -1.44
CA ILE A 137 25.42 -2.88 -0.92
C ILE A 137 26.04 -4.21 -1.37
N VAL A 138 25.33 -5.34 -1.26
CA VAL A 138 25.80 -6.65 -1.72
C VAL A 138 26.10 -6.64 -3.22
N TYR A 139 25.24 -6.01 -4.01
CA TYR A 139 25.44 -5.85 -5.46
C TYR A 139 26.71 -5.04 -5.79
N LEU A 140 26.91 -3.91 -5.11
CA LEU A 140 28.12 -3.11 -5.28
C LEU A 140 29.37 -3.89 -4.88
N ALA A 141 29.33 -4.61 -3.76
CA ALA A 141 30.45 -5.42 -3.29
C ALA A 141 30.83 -6.53 -4.27
N ASN A 142 29.84 -7.22 -4.84
CA ASN A 142 30.07 -8.27 -5.83
C ASN A 142 30.65 -7.74 -7.14
N ILE A 143 30.20 -6.57 -7.62
CA ILE A 143 30.67 -6.00 -8.88
C ILE A 143 32.04 -5.34 -8.75
N LEU A 144 32.32 -4.75 -7.59
CA LEU A 144 33.55 -3.99 -7.34
C LEU A 144 34.57 -4.77 -6.51
N ASN A 145 34.29 -6.05 -6.22
CA ASN A 145 35.14 -6.97 -5.48
C ASN A 145 35.67 -6.41 -4.14
N PHE A 146 34.79 -5.82 -3.32
CA PHE A 146 35.15 -5.37 -1.97
C PHE A 146 34.42 -6.15 -0.87
N SER A 147 35.09 -6.33 0.27
CA SER A 147 34.49 -6.94 1.46
C SER A 147 33.68 -5.90 2.24
N ILE A 148 32.60 -6.35 2.87
CA ILE A 148 31.74 -5.49 3.68
C ILE A 148 31.95 -5.84 5.15
N ILE A 149 32.28 -4.84 5.97
CA ILE A 149 32.35 -4.97 7.42
C ILE A 149 30.97 -4.66 8.00
N HIS A 150 30.50 -5.48 8.95
CA HIS A 150 29.16 -5.36 9.49
C HIS A 150 28.95 -4.04 10.25
N TYR A 151 27.86 -3.34 9.91
CA TYR A 151 27.42 -2.04 10.42
C TYR A 151 27.46 -1.86 11.94
N ARG A 152 27.23 -2.90 12.74
CA ARG A 152 27.19 -2.76 14.21
C ARG A 152 28.54 -2.41 14.85
N GLN A 153 29.65 -2.62 14.15
CA GLN A 153 31.00 -2.34 14.65
C GLN A 153 31.68 -1.18 13.90
N GLY A 154 31.30 -0.92 12.65
CA GLY A 154 31.86 0.17 11.87
C GLY A 154 31.07 1.47 12.02
N LYS A 155 31.69 2.51 12.61
CA LYS A 155 31.34 3.93 12.31
C LYS A 155 31.77 4.31 10.88
N ASP A 156 31.94 3.33 10.00
CA ASP A 156 32.75 3.49 8.82
C ASP A 156 31.92 4.04 7.66
N SER A 157 32.62 4.81 6.84
CA SER A 157 32.03 5.71 5.88
C SER A 157 31.34 5.00 4.70
N MET A 158 31.76 3.77 4.44
CA MET A 158 31.23 2.93 3.35
C MET A 158 29.93 2.22 3.71
N SER A 159 29.64 2.05 5.00
CA SER A 159 28.48 1.28 5.48
C SER A 159 27.17 2.09 5.48
N LYS A 160 27.22 3.41 5.25
CA LYS A 160 26.06 4.30 5.20
C LYS A 160 25.67 4.65 3.77
N LEU A 161 25.44 3.63 2.95
CA LEU A 161 24.75 3.77 1.67
C LEU A 161 23.24 3.71 1.91
N ASN A 162 22.48 4.57 1.23
CA ASN A 162 21.01 4.52 1.20
C ASN A 162 20.30 4.86 2.53
N ASN A 163 20.83 5.82 3.31
CA ASN A 163 20.08 6.39 4.41
C ASN A 163 19.16 7.49 3.87
N GLY A 164 18.03 7.08 3.29
CA GLY A 164 17.03 8.00 2.78
C GLY A 164 16.59 8.98 3.88
N LYS A 165 16.87 10.27 3.68
CA LYS A 165 16.42 11.33 4.58
C LYS A 165 15.30 12.10 3.92
N HIS A 166 14.21 12.32 4.67
CA HIS A 166 13.18 13.27 4.26
C HIS A 166 13.82 14.65 4.17
N LEU A 167 13.65 15.31 3.03
CA LEU A 167 14.12 16.66 2.81
C LEU A 167 13.14 17.62 3.49
N ASN A 168 13.57 18.24 4.58
CA ASN A 168 12.78 19.22 5.33
C ASN A 168 13.70 20.36 5.82
N LYS A 169 13.11 21.38 6.45
CA LYS A 169 13.83 22.54 6.98
C LYS A 169 14.97 22.14 7.95
N LEU A 170 14.93 20.96 8.57
CA LEU A 170 15.93 20.47 9.52
C LEU A 170 17.07 19.70 8.85
N THR A 171 16.78 18.89 7.83
CA THR A 171 17.76 18.05 7.15
C THR A 171 18.52 18.81 6.06
N LEU A 172 17.86 19.78 5.41
CA LEU A 172 18.46 20.56 4.32
C LEU A 172 19.74 21.30 4.75
N PRO A 173 19.81 22.00 5.90
CA PRO A 173 21.05 22.62 6.35
C PRO A 173 22.17 21.60 6.60
N GLY A 174 21.84 20.40 7.08
CA GLY A 174 22.82 19.33 7.29
C GLY A 174 23.45 18.83 5.98
N MET A 175 22.70 18.90 4.88
CA MET A 175 23.21 18.58 3.53
C MET A 175 23.98 19.75 2.91
N ALA A 176 23.55 20.98 3.18
CA ALA A 176 24.13 22.19 2.59
C ALA A 176 25.34 22.74 3.35
N LYS A 177 25.55 22.40 4.63
CA LYS A 177 26.68 22.91 5.42
C LYS A 177 27.98 22.19 5.08
N ALA A 178 29.05 22.98 4.92
CA ALA A 178 30.41 22.47 4.75
C ALA A 178 31.01 22.01 6.11
N PRO A 179 31.88 20.97 6.12
CA PRO A 179 32.22 20.11 4.99
C PRO A 179 31.04 19.20 4.64
N HIS A 180 30.69 19.09 3.34
CA HIS A 180 29.60 18.22 2.86
C HIS A 180 29.94 16.75 3.10
N GLN A 181 29.78 16.28 4.34
CA GLN A 181 30.07 14.90 4.73
C GLN A 181 29.20 13.92 3.95
N TYR A 182 27.99 14.33 3.59
CA TYR A 182 27.04 13.55 2.82
C TYR A 182 26.81 14.19 1.45
N VAL A 183 26.72 13.35 0.41
CA VAL A 183 26.30 13.74 -0.93
C VAL A 183 25.05 12.94 -1.29
N GLY A 184 24.02 13.64 -1.77
CA GLY A 184 22.81 13.01 -2.28
C GLY A 184 23.08 12.42 -3.67
N TYR A 185 22.75 11.13 -3.85
CA TYR A 185 22.93 10.45 -5.13
C TYR A 185 21.63 10.05 -5.82
N SER A 186 20.52 10.02 -5.07
CA SER A 186 19.20 9.76 -5.61
C SER A 186 18.17 10.64 -4.90
N VAL A 187 17.27 11.22 -5.67
CA VAL A 187 16.14 12.02 -5.16
C VAL A 187 14.87 11.27 -5.54
N LYS A 188 14.10 10.88 -4.53
CA LYS A 188 12.86 10.13 -4.68
C LYS A 188 11.68 11.00 -4.27
N PHE A 189 10.74 11.16 -5.18
CA PHE A 189 9.47 11.82 -4.92
C PHE A 189 8.45 10.76 -4.51
N ARG A 190 7.96 10.85 -3.27
CA ARG A 190 6.96 9.93 -2.74
C ARG A 190 5.63 10.67 -2.59
N PRO A 191 4.66 10.46 -3.50
CA PRO A 191 3.36 11.10 -3.36
C PRO A 191 2.69 10.61 -2.08
N VAL A 192 2.09 11.55 -1.36
CA VAL A 192 1.17 11.23 -0.27
C VAL A 192 -0.17 10.92 -0.91
N LYS A 193 -0.76 9.80 -0.50
CA LYS A 193 -2.08 9.36 -0.95
C LYS A 193 -2.96 9.18 0.26
N PHE A 194 -4.25 9.02 0.05
CA PHE A 194 -5.15 8.59 1.11
C PHE A 194 -6.03 7.44 0.67
N SER A 195 -6.42 6.63 1.65
CA SER A 195 -7.39 5.55 1.48
C SER A 195 -8.42 5.63 2.58
N VAL A 196 -9.67 5.42 2.21
CA VAL A 196 -10.80 5.37 3.13
C VAL A 196 -11.00 3.94 3.57
N VAL A 197 -10.92 3.71 4.88
CA VAL A 197 -11.22 2.43 5.50
C VAL A 197 -12.63 2.50 6.06
N THR A 198 -13.51 1.62 5.58
CA THR A 198 -14.92 1.63 5.92
C THR A 198 -15.42 0.22 6.19
N LYS A 199 -16.63 0.10 6.76
CA LYS A 199 -17.30 -1.20 6.87
C LYS A 199 -17.57 -1.71 5.45
N TYR A 200 -17.54 -3.01 5.26
CA TYR A 200 -18.12 -3.56 4.03
C TYR A 200 -19.56 -3.08 3.95
N PRO A 201 -19.98 -2.53 2.81
CA PRO A 201 -21.40 -2.28 2.59
C PRO A 201 -22.15 -3.58 2.85
N SER A 202 -23.16 -3.53 3.72
CA SER A 202 -24.19 -4.55 3.68
C SER A 202 -24.84 -4.46 2.29
N GLY A 203 -25.31 -5.59 1.76
CA GLY A 203 -26.22 -5.54 0.62
C GLY A 203 -27.38 -4.59 0.92
N LEU A 204 -28.14 -4.20 -0.10
CA LEU A 204 -29.39 -3.50 0.17
C LEU A 204 -30.26 -4.40 1.05
N GLU A 205 -30.37 -4.04 2.33
CA GLU A 205 -31.17 -4.76 3.32
C GLU A 205 -32.57 -4.13 3.35
N GLY A 206 -33.58 -4.94 3.61
CA GLY A 206 -34.93 -4.45 3.81
C GLY A 206 -35.83 -4.49 2.57
N MET A 207 -37.10 -4.14 2.78
CA MET A 207 -38.12 -4.10 1.73
C MET A 207 -37.78 -3.11 0.60
N ASN A 208 -37.01 -2.05 0.91
CA ASN A 208 -36.59 -1.07 -0.08
C ASN A 208 -35.80 -1.70 -1.23
N ALA A 209 -35.06 -2.79 -0.99
CA ALA A 209 -34.33 -3.49 -2.05
C ALA A 209 -35.25 -3.98 -3.18
N PHE A 210 -36.50 -4.33 -2.87
CA PHE A 210 -37.48 -4.83 -3.84
C PHE A 210 -38.26 -3.71 -4.53
N LEU A 211 -38.27 -2.50 -3.95
CA LEU A 211 -38.95 -1.34 -4.55
C LEU A 211 -38.02 -0.50 -5.43
N LEU A 212 -36.71 -0.58 -5.18
CA LEU A 212 -35.67 0.16 -5.92
C LEU A 212 -35.47 -0.19 -7.40
N PRO A 213 -35.80 -1.39 -7.92
CA PRO A 213 -35.67 -1.69 -9.34
C PRO A 213 -36.40 -0.70 -10.24
N PHE A 214 -37.46 -0.08 -9.74
CA PHE A 214 -38.23 0.93 -10.45
C PHE A 214 -38.30 2.24 -9.66
N ALA A 215 -38.22 3.36 -10.39
CA ALA A 215 -38.47 4.66 -9.81
C ALA A 215 -39.94 4.77 -9.33
N PRO A 216 -40.25 5.60 -8.32
CA PRO A 216 -41.62 5.80 -7.85
C PRO A 216 -42.61 6.19 -8.95
N SER A 217 -42.14 6.91 -9.99
CA SER A 217 -42.94 7.26 -11.16
C SER A 217 -43.37 6.06 -11.99
N VAL A 218 -42.53 5.04 -12.13
CA VAL A 218 -42.85 3.81 -12.86
C VAL A 218 -43.88 2.99 -12.09
N TRP A 219 -43.74 2.89 -10.76
CA TRP A 219 -44.75 2.27 -9.91
C TRP A 219 -46.10 2.99 -9.98
N ALA A 220 -46.09 4.32 -9.93
CA ALA A 220 -47.31 5.12 -10.08
C ALA A 220 -47.94 4.93 -11.47
N ALA A 221 -47.13 4.94 -12.54
CA ALA A 221 -47.60 4.71 -13.90
C ALA A 221 -48.22 3.31 -14.06
N LEU A 222 -47.60 2.27 -13.50
CA LEU A 222 -48.16 0.92 -13.45
C LEU A 222 -49.50 0.91 -12.72
N PHE A 223 -49.58 1.51 -11.54
CA PHE A 223 -50.83 1.58 -10.77
C PHE A 223 -51.96 2.32 -11.52
N PHE A 224 -51.66 3.49 -12.10
CA PHE A 224 -52.65 4.24 -12.88
C PHE A 224 -53.04 3.50 -14.17
N SER A 225 -52.12 2.77 -14.80
CA SER A 225 -52.44 1.95 -15.96
C SER A 225 -53.38 0.79 -15.61
N CYS A 226 -53.21 0.17 -14.43
CA CYS A 226 -54.15 -0.83 -13.93
C CYS A 226 -55.56 -0.25 -13.77
N ILE A 227 -55.67 0.95 -13.16
CA ILE A 227 -56.94 1.65 -12.99
C ILE A 227 -57.56 1.99 -14.35
N ALA A 228 -56.78 2.52 -15.29
CA ALA A 228 -57.26 2.89 -16.61
C ALA A 228 -57.77 1.67 -17.42
N ILE A 229 -57.06 0.54 -17.37
CA ILE A 229 -57.51 -0.70 -18.03
C ILE A 229 -58.79 -1.22 -17.38
N CYS A 230 -58.87 -1.20 -16.04
CA CYS A 230 -60.08 -1.62 -15.34
C CYS A 230 -61.27 -0.70 -15.64
N TRP A 231 -61.04 0.62 -15.72
CA TRP A 231 -62.06 1.60 -16.07
C TRP A 231 -62.57 1.41 -17.50
N THR A 232 -61.66 1.29 -18.48
CA THR A 232 -62.01 1.11 -19.89
C THR A 232 -62.76 -0.21 -20.13
N ALA A 233 -62.38 -1.28 -19.44
CA ALA A 233 -63.10 -2.55 -19.51
C ALA A 233 -64.53 -2.47 -18.95
N GLN A 234 -64.76 -1.68 -17.89
CA GLN A 234 -66.07 -1.53 -17.26
C GLN A 234 -66.97 -0.50 -17.96
N PHE A 235 -66.39 0.49 -18.66
CA PHE A 235 -67.14 1.55 -19.36
C PHE A 235 -68.11 1.01 -20.42
N SER A 236 -67.88 -0.19 -20.94
CA SER A 236 -68.79 -0.85 -21.89
C SER A 236 -70.08 -1.39 -21.24
N ARG A 237 -70.19 -1.39 -19.89
CA ARG A 237 -71.34 -1.92 -19.16
C ARG A 237 -72.20 -0.77 -18.63
N LYS A 238 -73.54 -0.90 -18.76
CA LYS A 238 -74.49 0.15 -18.36
C LYS A 238 -74.47 0.49 -16.86
N ASN A 239 -74.06 -0.44 -15.99
CA ASN A 239 -73.98 -0.22 -14.54
C ASN A 239 -72.61 -0.67 -14.03
N VAL A 240 -71.78 0.29 -13.60
CA VAL A 240 -70.49 0.00 -12.96
C VAL A 240 -70.71 -0.28 -11.48
N ILE A 241 -70.62 -1.55 -11.09
CA ILE A 241 -70.67 -1.95 -9.68
C ILE A 241 -69.23 -1.91 -9.15
N LEU A 242 -68.98 -1.12 -8.10
CA LEU A 242 -67.64 -0.96 -7.47
C LEU A 242 -66.97 -2.32 -7.18
N HIS A 243 -67.74 -3.31 -6.73
CA HIS A 243 -67.29 -4.67 -6.47
C HIS A 243 -66.68 -5.36 -7.70
N GLN A 244 -67.26 -5.16 -8.89
CA GLN A 244 -66.74 -5.71 -10.14
C GLN A 244 -65.43 -5.04 -10.55
N LEU A 245 -65.27 -3.74 -10.25
CA LEU A 245 -64.02 -3.02 -10.47
C LEU A 245 -62.90 -3.55 -9.56
N THR A 246 -63.20 -3.81 -8.28
CA THR A 246 -62.22 -4.36 -7.34
C THR A 246 -61.75 -5.76 -7.74
N ILE A 247 -62.67 -6.64 -8.17
CA ILE A 247 -62.29 -7.99 -8.65
C ILE A 247 -61.44 -7.90 -9.92
N ALA A 248 -61.78 -6.99 -10.84
CA ALA A 248 -60.99 -6.74 -12.05
C ALA A 248 -59.58 -6.24 -11.72
N MET A 249 -59.44 -5.30 -10.79
CA MET A 249 -58.14 -4.80 -10.31
C MET A 249 -57.30 -5.91 -9.68
N ILE A 250 -57.88 -6.72 -8.79
CA ILE A 250 -57.19 -7.87 -8.17
C ILE A 250 -56.75 -8.86 -9.24
N SER A 251 -57.61 -9.17 -10.21
CA SER A 251 -57.29 -10.08 -11.31
C SER A 251 -56.14 -9.54 -12.17
N LEU A 252 -56.09 -8.23 -12.40
CA LEU A 252 -55.09 -7.57 -13.24
C LEU A 252 -53.73 -7.47 -12.53
N ILE A 253 -53.73 -7.23 -11.22
CA ILE A 253 -52.54 -7.35 -10.36
C ILE A 253 -52.08 -8.82 -10.32
N GLY A 254 -52.99 -9.78 -10.18
CA GLY A 254 -52.68 -11.21 -10.24
C GLY A 254 -51.99 -11.58 -11.55
N MET A 255 -52.52 -11.10 -12.69
CA MET A 255 -51.86 -11.29 -13.99
C MET A 255 -50.47 -10.65 -14.06
N LEU A 256 -50.29 -9.44 -13.52
CA LEU A 256 -48.97 -8.79 -13.43
C LEU A 256 -47.97 -9.66 -12.64
N LEU A 257 -48.44 -10.35 -11.60
CA LEU A 257 -47.68 -11.30 -10.80
C LEU A 257 -47.66 -12.73 -11.38
N LYS A 258 -48.06 -12.90 -12.66
CA LYS A 258 -48.17 -14.19 -13.38
C LYS A 258 -49.15 -15.20 -12.78
N GLN A 259 -50.05 -14.76 -11.91
CA GLN A 259 -51.14 -15.56 -11.36
C GLN A 259 -52.39 -15.38 -12.22
N VAL A 260 -52.42 -16.07 -13.37
CA VAL A 260 -53.57 -16.00 -14.29
C VAL A 260 -54.69 -16.90 -13.79
N THR A 261 -55.75 -16.30 -13.24
CA THR A 261 -56.97 -17.01 -12.90
C THR A 261 -57.91 -17.10 -14.12
N PRO A 262 -58.55 -18.26 -14.37
CA PRO A 262 -59.53 -18.38 -15.45
C PRO A 262 -60.69 -17.38 -15.32
N GLU A 263 -61.12 -17.11 -14.10
CA GLU A 263 -62.25 -16.22 -13.78
C GLU A 263 -61.94 -14.75 -14.05
N GLY A 264 -60.75 -14.28 -13.69
CA GLY A 264 -60.32 -12.91 -13.97
C GLY A 264 -60.30 -12.58 -15.46
N SER A 265 -59.93 -13.56 -16.31
CA SER A 265 -59.92 -13.39 -17.77
C SER A 265 -61.33 -13.25 -18.36
N LYS A 266 -62.35 -13.88 -17.75
CA LYS A 266 -63.76 -13.81 -18.20
C LYS A 266 -64.33 -12.40 -18.03
N ILE A 267 -63.97 -11.72 -16.93
CA ILE A 267 -64.45 -10.37 -16.64
C ILE A 267 -63.98 -9.39 -17.72
N LEU A 268 -62.71 -9.46 -18.11
CA LEU A 268 -62.13 -8.57 -19.10
C LEU A 268 -62.54 -8.94 -20.54
N ARG A 269 -62.73 -10.23 -20.87
CA ARG A 269 -63.20 -10.69 -22.20
C ARG A 269 -64.61 -10.24 -22.57
N SER A 270 -65.43 -9.84 -21.61
CA SER A 270 -66.81 -9.42 -21.86
C SER A 270 -66.94 -8.13 -22.69
N SER A 271 -65.88 -7.34 -22.80
CA SER A 271 -65.86 -6.13 -23.64
C SER A 271 -65.23 -6.42 -25.01
N ARG A 272 -65.71 -5.76 -26.06
CA ARG A 272 -65.18 -5.94 -27.43
C ARG A 272 -63.69 -5.61 -27.56
N ALA A 273 -63.21 -4.65 -26.75
CA ALA A 273 -61.79 -4.27 -26.67
C ALA A 273 -60.97 -5.11 -25.68
N GLY A 274 -61.64 -5.89 -24.83
CA GLY A 274 -61.05 -6.62 -23.71
C GLY A 274 -59.92 -7.57 -24.08
N PRO A 275 -60.09 -8.46 -25.07
CA PRO A 275 -59.03 -9.38 -25.48
C PRO A 275 -57.73 -8.66 -25.90
N GLY A 276 -57.85 -7.55 -26.63
CA GLY A 276 -56.70 -6.75 -27.07
C GLY A 276 -56.00 -6.07 -25.88
N LEU A 277 -56.76 -5.50 -24.93
CA LEU A 277 -56.21 -4.91 -23.70
C LEU A 277 -55.52 -5.95 -22.83
N ILE A 278 -56.09 -7.14 -22.67
CA ILE A 278 -55.46 -8.25 -21.93
C ILE A 278 -54.15 -8.65 -22.60
N TRP A 279 -54.15 -8.82 -23.93
CA TRP A 279 -52.94 -9.20 -24.65
C TRP A 279 -51.85 -8.14 -24.52
N LEU A 280 -52.19 -6.86 -24.66
CA LEU A 280 -51.27 -5.74 -24.45
C LEU A 280 -50.74 -5.71 -23.01
N TRP A 281 -51.59 -5.95 -22.01
CA TRP A 281 -51.19 -6.00 -20.61
C TRP A 281 -50.26 -7.18 -20.31
N LEU A 282 -50.56 -8.37 -20.81
CA LEU A 282 -49.70 -9.54 -20.68
C LEU A 282 -48.36 -9.32 -21.37
N PHE A 283 -48.34 -8.73 -22.55
CA PHE A 283 -47.09 -8.46 -23.27
C PHE A 283 -46.26 -7.36 -22.60
N CYS A 284 -46.81 -6.15 -22.45
CA CYS A 284 -46.06 -5.00 -21.92
C CYS A 284 -45.93 -5.03 -20.40
N GLY A 285 -47.02 -5.25 -19.68
CA GLY A 285 -47.03 -5.26 -18.21
C GLY A 285 -46.30 -6.46 -17.63
N CYS A 286 -46.68 -7.67 -18.02
CA CYS A 286 -46.11 -8.88 -17.43
C CYS A 286 -44.74 -9.21 -18.02
N ASN A 287 -44.64 -9.44 -19.34
CA ASN A 287 -43.40 -9.93 -19.94
C ASN A 287 -42.31 -8.84 -20.01
N VAL A 288 -42.61 -7.65 -20.55
CA VAL A 288 -41.57 -6.63 -20.72
C VAL A 288 -41.19 -5.98 -19.38
N LEU A 289 -42.17 -5.47 -18.63
CA LEU A 289 -41.89 -4.75 -17.39
C LEU A 289 -41.52 -5.69 -16.23
N MET A 290 -42.35 -6.68 -15.88
CA MET A 290 -42.05 -7.50 -14.70
C MET A 290 -40.98 -8.56 -14.94
N ASP A 291 -41.05 -9.31 -16.04
CA ASP A 291 -40.13 -10.44 -16.25
C ASP A 291 -38.76 -10.04 -16.74
N ASN A 292 -38.68 -9.03 -17.60
CA ASN A 292 -37.39 -8.64 -18.15
C ASN A 292 -36.78 -7.51 -17.34
N LEU A 293 -37.46 -6.36 -17.24
CA LEU A 293 -36.90 -5.17 -16.61
C LEU A 293 -36.82 -5.31 -15.08
N TYR A 294 -37.94 -5.58 -14.41
CA TYR A 294 -37.95 -5.67 -12.95
C TYR A 294 -37.10 -6.83 -12.45
N THR A 295 -37.25 -8.02 -13.04
CA THR A 295 -36.47 -9.19 -12.62
C THR A 295 -34.97 -9.03 -12.94
N GLY A 296 -34.60 -8.45 -14.08
CA GLY A 296 -33.19 -8.16 -14.38
C GLY A 296 -32.59 -7.15 -13.41
N GLU A 297 -33.29 -6.04 -13.16
CA GLU A 297 -32.84 -5.00 -12.23
C GLU A 297 -32.81 -5.52 -10.79
N ILE A 298 -33.78 -6.32 -10.35
CA ILE A 298 -33.75 -6.84 -8.97
C ILE A 298 -32.58 -7.79 -8.75
N PHE A 299 -32.24 -8.63 -9.72
CA PHE A 299 -31.03 -9.45 -9.62
C PHE A 299 -29.77 -8.57 -9.59
N SER A 300 -29.73 -7.50 -10.39
CA SER A 300 -28.66 -6.49 -10.33
C SER A 300 -28.60 -5.86 -8.93
N PHE A 301 -29.70 -5.39 -8.34
CA PHE A 301 -29.70 -4.78 -7.01
C PHE A 301 -29.40 -5.75 -5.86
N LEU A 302 -29.83 -7.01 -5.98
CA LEU A 302 -29.59 -8.04 -4.97
C LEU A 302 -28.17 -8.60 -5.03
N SER A 303 -27.53 -8.59 -6.20
CA SER A 303 -26.14 -9.05 -6.39
C SER A 303 -25.13 -7.90 -6.27
N ALA A 304 -25.50 -6.68 -6.70
CA ALA A 304 -24.63 -5.52 -6.70
C ALA A 304 -24.48 -4.95 -5.30
N ILE A 305 -23.26 -5.04 -4.79
CA ILE A 305 -22.86 -4.40 -3.56
C ILE A 305 -22.62 -2.92 -3.85
N LYS A 306 -23.53 -2.05 -3.40
CA LYS A 306 -23.35 -0.60 -3.55
C LYS A 306 -22.13 -0.13 -2.77
N VAL A 307 -21.08 0.26 -3.49
CA VAL A 307 -19.87 0.82 -2.89
C VAL A 307 -20.26 2.08 -2.09
N PRO A 308 -19.86 2.19 -0.81
CA PRO A 308 -20.21 3.34 0.00
C PRO A 308 -19.66 4.62 -0.64
N THR A 309 -20.48 5.67 -0.65
CA THR A 309 -20.05 6.99 -1.12
C THR A 309 -19.03 7.54 -0.13
N VAL A 310 -17.77 7.61 -0.57
CA VAL A 310 -16.65 8.12 0.23
C VAL A 310 -15.98 9.29 -0.49
N PRO A 311 -15.29 10.19 0.23
CA PRO A 311 -14.57 11.30 -0.40
C PRO A 311 -13.55 10.78 -1.41
N GLY A 312 -13.68 11.22 -2.67
CA GLY A 312 -12.76 10.87 -3.75
C GLY A 312 -11.61 11.87 -3.91
N THR A 313 -11.81 13.10 -3.44
CA THR A 313 -10.89 14.24 -3.57
C THR A 313 -10.48 14.79 -2.22
N LEU A 314 -9.37 15.55 -2.18
CA LEU A 314 -8.91 16.19 -0.93
C LEU A 314 -9.88 17.25 -0.38
N PRO A 315 -10.50 18.13 -1.20
CA PRO A 315 -11.52 19.06 -0.72
C PRO A 315 -12.71 18.35 -0.06
N ASP A 316 -13.22 17.29 -0.67
CA ASP A 316 -14.34 16.49 -0.12
C ASP A 316 -13.94 15.85 1.22
N LEU A 317 -12.71 15.34 1.31
CA LEU A 317 -12.17 14.74 2.52
C LEU A 317 -12.12 15.77 3.66
N VAL A 318 -11.60 16.95 3.38
CA VAL A 318 -11.47 18.05 4.34
C VAL A 318 -12.83 18.61 4.76
N GLY A 319 -13.80 18.64 3.85
CA GLY A 319 -15.19 19.01 4.14
C GLY A 319 -16.00 17.94 4.89
N SER A 320 -15.62 16.67 4.78
CA SER A 320 -16.29 15.57 5.47
C SER A 320 -16.09 15.62 7.00
N LYS A 321 -16.88 14.86 7.77
CA LYS A 321 -16.65 14.67 9.23
C LYS A 321 -15.80 13.42 9.56
N ILE A 322 -15.21 12.78 8.54
CA ILE A 322 -14.49 11.50 8.69
C ILE A 322 -13.13 11.74 9.35
N PRO A 323 -12.75 11.02 10.43
CA PRO A 323 -11.44 11.13 11.06
C PRO A 323 -10.29 10.84 10.09
N ILE A 324 -9.20 11.61 10.15
CA ILE A 324 -8.05 11.50 9.25
C ILE A 324 -6.82 11.12 10.07
N VAL A 325 -6.18 10.00 9.73
CA VAL A 325 -5.03 9.43 10.44
C VAL A 325 -3.79 9.47 9.55
N SER A 326 -2.65 9.87 10.13
CA SER A 326 -1.34 9.73 9.51
C SER A 326 -0.41 8.92 10.41
N THR A 327 0.45 8.10 9.82
CA THR A 327 1.34 7.19 10.55
C THR A 327 2.82 7.47 10.35
N THR A 328 3.19 8.24 9.33
CA THR A 328 4.57 8.64 9.06
C THR A 328 5.12 9.56 10.14
N SER A 329 6.25 9.15 10.72
CA SER A 329 6.92 9.91 11.77
C SER A 329 8.42 10.08 11.53
N TYR A 330 8.98 11.11 12.15
CA TYR A 330 10.42 11.28 12.34
C TYR A 330 10.73 11.55 13.81
N VAL A 331 11.94 11.23 14.23
CA VAL A 331 12.42 11.49 15.60
C VAL A 331 13.23 12.78 15.61
N GLN A 332 12.88 13.71 16.50
CA GLN A 332 13.65 14.91 16.80
C GLN A 332 13.73 15.06 18.32
N ASN A 333 14.94 15.14 18.87
CA ASN A 333 15.19 15.28 20.31
C ASN A 333 14.46 14.19 21.13
N GLY A 334 14.49 12.94 20.67
CA GLY A 334 13.82 11.80 21.32
C GLY A 334 12.29 11.78 21.19
N LYS A 335 11.66 12.86 20.72
CA LYS A 335 10.21 12.92 20.47
C LYS A 335 9.90 12.59 19.01
N ARG A 336 8.75 11.97 18.78
CA ARG A 336 8.26 11.66 17.43
C ARG A 336 7.20 12.62 16.99
N PHE A 337 7.29 13.01 15.73
CA PHE A 337 6.40 13.98 15.11
C PHE A 337 5.90 13.44 13.76
N SER A 338 4.65 13.77 13.41
CA SER A 338 4.11 13.49 12.08
C SER A 338 4.88 14.29 11.03
N ILE A 339 5.43 13.60 10.01
CA ILE A 339 6.06 14.26 8.86
C ILE A 339 5.02 15.14 8.16
N LEU A 340 3.84 14.55 7.88
CA LEU A 340 2.77 15.23 7.17
C LEU A 340 2.23 16.43 7.96
N GLY A 341 1.95 16.25 9.25
CA GLY A 341 1.33 17.27 10.10
C GLY A 341 2.28 18.41 10.49
N ARG A 342 3.56 18.11 10.77
CA ARG A 342 4.50 19.11 11.30
C ARG A 342 5.34 19.79 10.22
N ASP A 343 5.65 19.08 9.14
CA ASP A 343 6.58 19.59 8.13
C ASP A 343 5.87 19.86 6.80
N THR A 344 5.21 18.83 6.23
CA THR A 344 4.70 18.90 4.85
C THR A 344 3.51 19.87 4.73
N ILE A 345 2.44 19.69 5.51
CA ILE A 345 1.25 20.55 5.44
C ILE A 345 1.62 22.02 5.71
N PRO A 346 2.36 22.36 6.80
CA PRO A 346 2.76 23.75 7.03
C PRO A 346 3.59 24.34 5.89
N SER A 347 4.52 23.57 5.30
CA SER A 347 5.31 24.07 4.17
C SER A 347 4.46 24.38 2.93
N TYR A 348 3.41 23.59 2.67
CA TYR A 348 2.45 23.87 1.60
C TYR A 348 1.55 25.07 1.94
N VAL A 349 1.13 25.21 3.20
CA VAL A 349 0.40 26.40 3.65
C VAL A 349 1.24 27.65 3.43
N ASP A 350 2.52 27.64 3.84
CA ASP A 350 3.49 28.73 3.65
C ASP A 350 3.66 29.06 2.15
N PHE A 351 3.80 28.04 1.31
CA PHE A 351 3.97 28.21 -0.14
C PHE A 351 2.72 28.82 -0.81
N TYR A 352 1.53 28.40 -0.37
CA TYR A 352 0.26 28.85 -0.92
C TYR A 352 -0.38 30.03 -0.16
N VAL A 353 0.35 30.74 0.71
CA VAL A 353 -0.20 31.87 1.49
C VAL A 353 -0.94 32.89 0.61
N ARG A 354 -0.46 33.14 -0.61
CA ARG A 354 -1.10 34.06 -1.56
C ARG A 354 -2.39 33.53 -2.20
N ARG A 355 -2.62 32.21 -2.16
CA ARG A 355 -3.81 31.53 -2.72
C ARG A 355 -4.71 31.07 -1.58
N ASN A 356 -5.61 31.95 -1.15
CA ASN A 356 -6.45 31.76 0.04
C ASN A 356 -7.17 30.40 0.10
N LYS A 357 -7.76 29.93 -1.02
CA LYS A 357 -8.56 28.69 -1.03
C LYS A 357 -7.74 27.43 -0.73
N SER A 358 -6.59 27.23 -1.38
CA SER A 358 -5.76 26.02 -1.15
C SER A 358 -5.12 26.02 0.23
N ALA A 359 -4.60 27.17 0.68
CA ALA A 359 -4.03 27.31 2.01
C ALA A 359 -5.08 27.03 3.11
N GLU A 360 -6.33 27.47 2.92
CA GLU A 360 -7.43 27.17 3.85
C GLU A 360 -7.73 25.67 3.93
N ILE A 361 -7.81 24.97 2.79
CA ILE A 361 -8.01 23.52 2.74
C ILE A 361 -6.88 22.80 3.50
N PHE A 362 -5.62 23.20 3.30
CA PHE A 362 -4.48 22.59 3.97
C PHE A 362 -4.42 22.89 5.47
N ARG A 363 -4.77 24.11 5.90
CA ARG A 363 -4.91 24.44 7.33
C ARG A 363 -6.00 23.58 7.98
N LYS A 364 -7.18 23.48 7.36
CA LYS A 364 -8.27 22.62 7.83
C LYS A 364 -7.83 21.16 7.92
N LEU A 365 -7.14 20.64 6.89
CA LEU A 365 -6.56 19.30 6.93
C LEU A 365 -5.62 19.12 8.12
N GLY A 366 -4.68 20.05 8.33
CA GLY A 366 -3.72 20.02 9.42
C GLY A 366 -4.38 19.96 10.80
N THR A 367 -5.44 20.74 11.03
CA THR A 367 -6.18 20.72 12.31
C THR A 367 -6.95 19.44 12.56
N ARG A 368 -7.34 18.71 11.50
CA ARG A 368 -8.11 17.46 11.60
C ARG A 368 -7.23 16.21 11.58
N LEU A 369 -5.94 16.37 11.29
CA LEU A 369 -5.00 15.27 11.17
C LEU A 369 -4.65 14.70 12.55
N SER A 370 -4.96 13.42 12.75
CA SER A 370 -4.57 12.66 13.93
C SER A 370 -3.31 11.85 13.64
N PHE A 371 -2.27 12.03 14.45
CA PHE A 371 -1.01 11.31 14.29
C PHE A 371 -0.97 10.05 15.16
N VAL A 372 -0.72 8.90 14.54
CA VAL A 372 -0.54 7.62 15.24
C VAL A 372 0.85 7.06 14.94
N ASP A 373 1.70 6.98 15.95
CA ASP A 373 3.05 6.43 15.80
C ASP A 373 3.03 4.89 15.70
N ALA A 374 2.81 4.38 14.49
CA ALA A 374 2.73 2.96 14.19
C ALA A 374 4.10 2.33 13.89
N TYR A 375 5.11 3.12 13.49
CA TYR A 375 6.39 2.61 12.99
C TYR A 375 7.54 2.75 14.00
N LYS A 376 7.24 2.81 15.31
CA LYS A 376 8.27 2.88 16.35
C LYS A 376 9.17 1.65 16.38
N SER A 377 8.53 0.50 16.30
CA SER A 377 9.12 -0.84 16.27
C SER A 377 8.20 -1.73 15.45
N THR A 378 8.66 -2.91 15.05
CA THR A 378 7.78 -3.85 14.35
C THR A 378 6.65 -4.36 15.25
N GLU A 379 6.89 -4.45 16.56
CA GLU A 379 5.87 -4.83 17.54
C GLU A 379 4.80 -3.74 17.67
N ASP A 380 5.18 -2.46 17.72
CA ASP A 380 4.22 -1.34 17.70
C ASP A 380 3.37 -1.36 16.43
N TYR A 381 3.97 -1.69 15.29
CA TYR A 381 3.26 -1.80 14.03
C TYR A 381 2.25 -2.98 14.04
N ALA A 382 2.67 -4.13 14.54
CA ALA A 382 1.79 -5.29 14.72
C ALA A 382 0.65 -4.99 15.70
N ASN A 383 0.93 -4.30 16.81
CA ASN A 383 -0.08 -3.89 17.80
C ASN A 383 -1.05 -2.85 17.23
N PHE A 384 -0.56 -1.91 16.44
CA PHE A 384 -1.39 -0.96 15.70
C PHE A 384 -2.36 -1.69 14.75
N LEU A 385 -1.86 -2.64 13.96
CA LEU A 385 -2.71 -3.46 13.10
C LEU A 385 -3.72 -4.27 13.89
N LYS A 386 -3.29 -4.99 14.94
CA LYS A 386 -4.18 -5.75 15.82
C LYS A 386 -5.30 -4.87 16.39
N THR A 387 -4.99 -3.64 16.76
CA THR A 387 -5.97 -2.66 17.27
C THR A 387 -7.00 -2.28 16.21
N ILE A 388 -6.55 -2.02 14.96
CA ILE A 388 -7.43 -1.76 13.82
C ILE A 388 -8.32 -2.96 13.52
N LEU A 389 -7.73 -4.16 13.42
CA LEU A 389 -8.45 -5.38 13.05
C LEU A 389 -9.44 -5.81 14.15
N ALA A 390 -9.09 -5.58 15.41
CA ALA A 390 -9.99 -5.79 16.56
C ALA A 390 -11.06 -4.69 16.71
N LEU A 391 -11.11 -3.72 15.78
CA LEU A 391 -12.05 -2.59 15.79
C LEU A 391 -12.03 -1.81 17.11
N LYS A 392 -10.84 -1.66 17.70
CA LYS A 392 -10.59 -0.90 18.93
C LYS A 392 -10.18 0.53 18.59
N ASN A 393 -10.43 1.45 19.51
CA ASN A 393 -10.04 2.84 19.33
C ASN A 393 -8.52 2.96 19.23
N LEU A 394 -8.05 3.70 18.23
CA LEU A 394 -6.64 4.07 18.11
C LEU A 394 -6.35 5.17 19.12
N THR A 395 -5.79 4.80 20.26
CA THR A 395 -5.40 5.72 21.32
C THR A 395 -3.90 5.97 21.25
N ARG A 396 -3.45 7.07 20.62
CA ARG A 396 -2.05 7.52 20.77
C ARG A 396 -1.87 9.00 20.43
N VAL A 397 -1.06 9.64 21.28
CA VAL A 397 -0.51 11.00 21.20
C VAL A 397 -1.48 12.16 21.41
N ASN A 398 -2.62 12.31 20.72
CA ASN A 398 -3.49 13.51 20.90
C ASN A 398 -4.99 13.31 20.64
N SER A 399 -5.41 12.19 20.08
CA SER A 399 -6.82 11.93 19.76
C SER A 399 -7.10 10.43 19.76
N SER A 400 -8.36 10.08 20.03
CA SER A 400 -8.86 8.71 19.90
C SER A 400 -9.63 8.61 18.59
N VAL A 401 -9.19 7.73 17.69
CA VAL A 401 -9.92 7.46 16.44
C VAL A 401 -10.69 6.15 16.56
N GLU A 402 -12.01 6.22 16.46
CA GLU A 402 -12.87 5.04 16.50
C GLU A 402 -12.79 4.27 15.17
N THR A 403 -12.03 3.17 15.16
CA THR A 403 -11.84 2.31 13.97
C THR A 403 -13.09 1.52 13.58
N ARG A 404 -14.13 1.54 14.45
CA ARG A 404 -15.44 0.94 14.13
C ARG A 404 -16.16 1.69 13.02
N ARG A 405 -15.97 3.01 12.95
CA ARG A 405 -16.57 3.89 11.94
C ARG A 405 -15.68 3.97 10.71
N THR A 406 -16.13 4.69 9.69
CA THR A 406 -15.30 5.05 8.55
C THR A 406 -14.23 6.02 9.00
N TYR A 407 -12.98 5.79 8.59
CA TYR A 407 -11.85 6.67 8.84
C TYR A 407 -10.94 6.70 7.61
N VAL A 408 -10.10 7.73 7.50
CA VAL A 408 -9.16 7.90 6.39
C VAL A 408 -7.75 7.75 6.90
N ILE A 409 -6.92 7.03 6.14
CA ILE A 409 -5.48 6.98 6.35
C ILE A 409 -4.83 7.80 5.24
N ILE A 410 -4.05 8.81 5.59
CA ILE A 410 -3.29 9.66 4.67
C ILE A 410 -1.80 9.52 4.97
N ASP A 411 -1.05 8.99 4.01
CA ASP A 411 0.36 8.68 4.19
C ASP A 411 1.13 8.58 2.86
N GLU A 412 2.45 8.42 2.93
CA GLU A 412 3.29 8.11 1.78
C GLU A 412 2.79 6.85 1.06
N GLY A 413 2.56 6.93 -0.25
CA GLY A 413 1.93 5.86 -1.02
C GLY A 413 2.57 4.49 -0.83
N GLY A 414 3.90 4.41 -0.70
CA GLY A 414 4.60 3.16 -0.43
C GLY A 414 4.22 2.49 0.90
N LYS A 415 4.04 3.29 1.96
CA LYS A 415 3.65 2.81 3.30
C LYS A 415 2.14 2.57 3.38
N LEU A 416 1.35 3.48 2.80
CA LEU A 416 -0.10 3.35 2.71
C LEU A 416 -0.50 2.07 1.98
N ASN A 417 0.15 1.73 0.86
CA ASN A 417 -0.15 0.51 0.10
C ASN A 417 0.08 -0.75 0.93
N VAL A 418 1.14 -0.79 1.75
CA VAL A 418 1.44 -1.92 2.63
C VAL A 418 0.38 -2.05 3.73
N LEU A 419 0.05 -0.94 4.40
CA LEU A 419 -0.96 -0.89 5.45
C LEU A 419 -2.35 -1.27 4.92
N THR A 420 -2.77 -0.68 3.81
CA THR A 420 -4.08 -0.97 3.19
C THR A 420 -4.17 -2.40 2.66
N SER A 421 -3.06 -2.99 2.17
CA SER A 421 -3.03 -4.39 1.78
C SER A 421 -3.23 -5.34 2.96
N LEU A 422 -2.63 -5.02 4.11
CA LEU A 422 -2.81 -5.78 5.36
C LEU A 422 -4.24 -5.66 5.90
N ILE A 423 -4.85 -4.48 5.83
CA ILE A 423 -6.25 -4.29 6.21
C ILE A 423 -7.17 -5.07 5.26
N ARG A 424 -6.93 -5.00 3.95
CA ARG A 424 -7.69 -5.76 2.94
C ARG A 424 -7.54 -7.28 3.09
N SER A 425 -6.39 -7.79 3.55
CA SER A 425 -6.20 -9.24 3.72
C SER A 425 -7.00 -9.83 4.88
N ASN A 426 -7.43 -9.00 5.84
CA ASN A 426 -8.24 -9.50 6.95
C ASN A 426 -9.74 -9.58 6.63
N GLU A 427 -10.20 -9.03 5.50
CA GLU A 427 -11.62 -9.03 5.08
C GLU A 427 -12.62 -8.45 6.10
N SER A 428 -12.12 -7.86 7.19
CA SER A 428 -12.94 -7.18 8.21
C SER A 428 -13.38 -5.78 7.79
N ARG A 429 -12.66 -5.15 6.85
CA ARG A 429 -12.88 -3.77 6.41
C ARG A 429 -12.64 -3.61 4.92
N MET A 430 -13.49 -2.82 4.29
CA MET A 430 -13.32 -2.39 2.92
C MET A 430 -12.35 -1.21 2.87
N VAL A 431 -11.41 -1.24 1.92
CA VAL A 431 -10.43 -0.16 1.74
C VAL A 431 -10.52 0.40 0.33
N ILE A 432 -11.00 1.64 0.24
CA ILE A 432 -11.21 2.37 -1.01
C ILE A 432 -10.08 3.38 -1.15
N ASN A 433 -9.29 3.30 -2.22
CA ASN A 433 -8.27 4.30 -2.50
C ASN A 433 -8.92 5.58 -3.04
N ALA A 434 -8.33 6.74 -2.74
CA ALA A 434 -8.74 7.99 -3.37
C ALA A 434 -8.64 7.90 -4.91
N ARG A 435 -9.54 8.62 -5.60
CA ARG A 435 -9.50 8.71 -7.07
C ARG A 435 -8.36 9.62 -7.53
N GLU A 436 -8.11 10.67 -6.76
CA GLU A 436 -7.08 11.67 -7.05
C GLU A 436 -5.94 11.59 -6.04
N ASP A 437 -4.72 11.79 -6.53
CA ASP A 437 -3.55 11.94 -5.69
C ASP A 437 -3.58 13.28 -4.95
N THR A 438 -3.05 13.31 -3.73
CA THR A 438 -2.94 14.58 -2.99
C THR A 438 -1.81 15.42 -3.59
N PRO A 439 -1.83 16.75 -3.45
CA PRO A 439 -0.75 17.59 -3.94
C PRO A 439 0.54 17.44 -3.12
N PHE A 440 0.51 16.71 -2.00
CA PHE A 440 1.65 16.58 -1.10
C PHE A 440 2.64 15.52 -1.61
N VAL A 441 3.90 15.92 -1.65
CA VAL A 441 5.00 15.02 -2.02
C VAL A 441 6.05 15.05 -0.93
N SER A 442 6.40 13.87 -0.42
CA SER A 442 7.55 13.68 0.46
C SER A 442 8.78 13.48 -0.42
N ILE A 443 9.76 14.37 -0.28
CA ILE A 443 11.03 14.25 -1.00
C ILE A 443 11.99 13.50 -0.10
N VAL A 444 12.48 12.36 -0.57
CA VAL A 444 13.50 11.56 0.12
C VAL A 444 14.78 11.65 -0.69
N VAL A 445 15.86 12.11 -0.06
CA VAL A 445 17.18 12.08 -0.68
C VAL A 445 17.95 10.91 -0.10
N ASP A 446 18.34 9.98 -0.95
CA ASP A 446 19.27 8.93 -0.58
C ASP A 446 20.67 9.54 -0.56
N GLN A 447 21.28 9.47 0.63
CA GLN A 447 22.57 10.05 0.91
C GLN A 447 23.63 8.96 1.03
N ALA A 448 24.83 9.28 0.57
CA ALA A 448 26.05 8.52 0.82
C ALA A 448 27.10 9.44 1.43
N LEU A 449 28.05 8.89 2.16
CA LEU A 449 29.19 9.68 2.62
C LEU A 449 30.08 10.04 1.43
N ARG A 450 30.55 11.30 1.42
CA ARG A 450 31.46 11.79 0.41
C ARG A 450 32.80 11.08 0.56
N ASN A 451 33.17 10.31 -0.44
CA ASN A 451 34.47 9.66 -0.54
C ASN A 451 34.90 9.53 -2.01
N CYS A 452 36.09 9.00 -2.23
CA CYS A 452 36.65 8.80 -3.58
C CYS A 452 35.86 7.83 -4.45
N PHE A 453 35.12 6.89 -3.84
CA PHE A 453 34.33 5.88 -4.54
C PHE A 453 32.93 6.35 -4.89
N TYR A 454 32.50 7.50 -4.35
CA TYR A 454 31.17 8.04 -4.56
C TYR A 454 30.76 8.05 -6.04
N PRO A 455 31.58 8.58 -6.99
CA PRO A 455 31.19 8.61 -8.41
C PRO A 455 30.99 7.22 -9.04
N ILE A 456 31.76 6.20 -8.60
CA ILE A 456 31.54 4.81 -9.06
C ILE A 456 30.23 4.27 -8.50
N PHE A 457 30.01 4.45 -7.19
CA PHE A 457 28.82 3.93 -6.53
C PHE A 457 27.56 4.54 -7.12
N THR A 458 27.51 5.86 -7.29
CA THR A 458 26.35 6.53 -7.88
C THR A 458 26.08 6.07 -9.30
N ARG A 459 27.11 5.94 -10.14
CA ARG A 459 26.97 5.44 -11.51
C ARG A 459 26.41 4.01 -11.55
N ARG A 460 26.94 3.11 -10.71
CA ARG A 460 26.48 1.72 -10.65
C ARG A 460 25.08 1.59 -10.06
N LEU A 461 24.76 2.38 -9.03
CA LEU A 461 23.40 2.45 -8.49
C LEU A 461 22.41 3.03 -9.51
N GLY A 462 22.84 3.99 -10.33
CA GLY A 462 22.06 4.48 -11.46
C GLY A 462 21.73 3.38 -12.46
N TYR A 463 22.69 2.52 -12.81
CA TYR A 463 22.44 1.35 -13.68
C TYR A 463 21.50 0.33 -13.03
N LEU A 464 21.61 0.13 -11.73
CA LEU A 464 20.72 -0.75 -10.99
C LEU A 464 19.28 -0.21 -10.97
N ASP A 465 19.12 1.10 -10.77
CA ASP A 465 17.81 1.74 -10.80
C ASP A 465 17.23 1.71 -12.23
N SER A 466 18.03 2.00 -13.27
CA SER A 466 17.59 1.98 -14.68
C SER A 466 17.26 0.58 -15.21
N SER A 467 17.86 -0.47 -14.66
CA SER A 467 17.52 -1.87 -15.00
C SER A 467 16.24 -2.37 -14.32
N GLY A 468 15.65 -1.58 -13.42
CA GLY A 468 14.45 -1.97 -12.66
C GLY A 468 14.69 -3.01 -11.56
N ILE A 469 15.94 -3.45 -11.34
CA ILE A 469 16.28 -4.42 -10.28
C ILE A 469 16.03 -3.80 -8.90
N ALA A 470 16.40 -2.53 -8.71
CA ALA A 470 16.14 -1.83 -7.45
C ALA A 470 14.64 -1.77 -7.11
N GLU A 471 13.80 -1.50 -8.11
CA GLU A 471 12.34 -1.48 -7.94
C GLU A 471 11.81 -2.86 -7.55
N LYS A 472 12.33 -3.93 -8.17
CA LYS A 472 11.99 -5.32 -7.80
C LYS A 472 12.34 -5.62 -6.35
N TRP A 473 13.50 -5.20 -5.86
CA TRP A 473 13.86 -5.37 -4.45
C TRP A 473 12.97 -4.55 -3.51
N GLU A 474 12.58 -3.34 -3.89
CA GLU A 474 11.61 -2.56 -3.09
C GLU A 474 10.23 -3.25 -3.03
N LYS A 475 9.78 -3.89 -4.12
CA LYS A 475 8.55 -4.70 -4.14
C LYS A 475 8.68 -5.93 -3.25
N LEU A 476 9.78 -6.67 -3.35
CA LEU A 476 10.07 -7.83 -2.50
C LEU A 476 10.15 -7.45 -1.03
N GLN A 477 10.78 -6.32 -0.71
CA GLN A 477 10.84 -5.80 0.65
C GLN A 477 9.44 -5.49 1.21
N LYS A 478 8.55 -4.89 0.40
CA LYS A 478 7.15 -4.65 0.80
C LYS A 478 6.43 -5.96 1.07
N ALA A 479 6.59 -6.95 0.19
CA ALA A 479 5.97 -8.27 0.36
C ALA A 479 6.49 -8.99 1.61
N GLY A 480 7.80 -8.96 1.85
CA GLY A 480 8.42 -9.52 3.04
C GLY A 480 7.94 -8.83 4.32
N PHE A 481 7.73 -7.52 4.30
CA PHE A 481 7.18 -6.79 5.44
C PHE A 481 5.71 -7.14 5.72
N ILE A 482 4.88 -7.28 4.67
CA ILE A 482 3.50 -7.77 4.82
C ILE A 482 3.50 -9.16 5.45
N ALA A 483 4.31 -10.06 4.90
CA ALA A 483 4.42 -11.43 5.38
C ALA A 483 4.88 -11.52 6.84
N TYR A 484 5.87 -10.69 7.20
CA TYR A 484 6.36 -10.61 8.57
C TYR A 484 5.31 -10.03 9.53
N ALA A 485 4.59 -8.97 9.13
CA ALA A 485 3.51 -8.40 9.92
C ALA A 485 2.37 -9.41 10.16
N GLN A 486 1.98 -10.17 9.13
CA GLN A 486 1.00 -11.25 9.25
C GLN A 486 1.47 -12.36 10.18
N SER A 487 2.74 -12.75 10.12
CA SER A 487 3.33 -13.71 11.06
C SER A 487 3.19 -13.24 12.52
N LEU A 488 3.49 -11.98 12.81
CA LEU A 488 3.32 -11.40 14.15
C LEU A 488 1.85 -11.27 14.61
N MET A 489 0.93 -11.26 13.65
CA MET A 489 -0.51 -11.31 13.91
C MET A 489 -1.05 -12.73 14.13
N GLY A 490 -0.23 -13.76 13.91
CA GLY A 490 -0.60 -15.17 14.13
C GLY A 490 -1.25 -15.85 12.93
N TYR A 491 -1.15 -15.29 11.73
CA TYR A 491 -1.65 -15.96 10.52
C TYR A 491 -0.82 -17.21 10.21
N PRO A 492 -1.44 -18.28 9.68
CA PRO A 492 -0.72 -19.49 9.31
C PRO A 492 0.22 -19.24 8.12
N GLY A 493 1.36 -19.95 8.10
CA GLY A 493 2.45 -19.68 7.15
C GLY A 493 2.10 -19.83 5.66
N TYR A 494 1.12 -20.67 5.31
CA TYR A 494 0.69 -20.86 3.91
C TYR A 494 -0.11 -19.67 3.38
N GLU A 495 -0.97 -19.05 4.21
CA GLU A 495 -1.72 -17.85 3.84
C GLU A 495 -0.78 -16.67 3.60
N ILE A 496 0.20 -16.52 4.48
CA ILE A 496 1.25 -15.50 4.35
C ILE A 496 1.94 -15.58 2.98
N TYR A 497 2.32 -16.79 2.57
CA TYR A 497 2.97 -17.01 1.28
C TYR A 497 2.03 -16.73 0.10
N PHE A 498 0.78 -17.23 0.18
CA PHE A 498 -0.24 -17.01 -0.84
C PHE A 498 -0.51 -15.51 -1.05
N PHE A 499 -0.70 -14.76 0.04
CA PHE A 499 -0.94 -13.31 -0.01
C PHE A 499 0.25 -12.53 -0.58
N ALA A 500 1.46 -12.83 -0.12
CA ALA A 500 2.68 -12.18 -0.60
C ALA A 500 2.92 -12.45 -2.10
N ASN A 501 2.52 -13.61 -2.63
CA ASN A 501 2.81 -13.99 -4.00
C ASN A 501 1.70 -13.60 -5.00
N ASN A 502 0.43 -13.62 -4.58
CA ASN A 502 -0.71 -13.39 -5.48
C ASN A 502 -1.19 -11.94 -5.51
N LYS A 503 -1.16 -11.19 -4.39
CA LYS A 503 -1.60 -9.79 -4.40
C LYS A 503 -0.57 -8.82 -5.01
N PHE A 504 0.71 -9.18 -5.05
CA PHE A 504 1.74 -8.34 -5.69
C PHE A 504 1.78 -8.46 -7.21
N LYS A 505 1.05 -9.40 -7.81
CA LYS A 505 0.94 -9.53 -9.27
C LYS A 505 0.04 -8.48 -9.93
N GLY A 506 -0.46 -7.49 -9.18
CA GLY A 506 -1.21 -6.38 -9.76
C GLY A 506 -2.64 -6.76 -10.12
N CYS A 507 -3.31 -7.57 -9.30
CA CYS A 507 -4.77 -7.52 -9.27
C CYS A 507 -5.15 -6.15 -8.70
N ASP A 508 -5.21 -5.16 -9.57
CA ASP A 508 -5.85 -3.90 -9.28
C ASP A 508 -7.23 -4.24 -8.73
N ALA A 509 -7.53 -3.76 -7.53
CA ALA A 509 -8.78 -3.97 -6.83
C ALA A 509 -9.99 -3.33 -7.53
N GLY A 510 -9.89 -3.07 -8.84
CA GLY A 510 -10.87 -2.39 -9.69
C GLY A 510 -12.09 -3.24 -10.03
N VAL A 511 -12.05 -4.56 -9.85
CA VAL A 511 -13.24 -5.41 -10.03
C VAL A 511 -13.66 -5.97 -8.68
N LEU A 512 -14.24 -5.10 -7.85
CA LEU A 512 -14.93 -5.44 -6.62
C LEU A 512 -16.38 -5.91 -6.89
N SER A 513 -16.64 -6.40 -8.11
CA SER A 513 -17.87 -7.07 -8.50
C SER A 513 -17.65 -8.58 -8.34
N VAL A 514 -17.44 -9.02 -7.10
CA VAL A 514 -17.60 -10.44 -6.80
C VAL A 514 -19.09 -10.60 -6.54
N GLU A 515 -19.80 -11.20 -7.49
CA GLU A 515 -21.18 -11.64 -7.29
C GLU A 515 -21.20 -12.56 -6.07
N GLY A 516 -21.83 -12.09 -4.98
CA GLY A 516 -22.03 -12.89 -3.78
C GLY A 516 -23.40 -13.56 -3.82
N PRO A 517 -23.58 -14.72 -3.15
CA PRO A 517 -24.91 -15.28 -2.97
C PRO A 517 -25.80 -14.28 -2.22
N ILE A 518 -27.07 -14.19 -2.64
CA ILE A 518 -28.07 -13.31 -2.00
C ILE A 518 -28.24 -13.76 -0.54
N GLN A 519 -28.06 -12.85 0.40
CA GLN A 519 -28.18 -13.16 1.82
C GLN A 519 -29.66 -13.32 2.20
N ILE A 520 -29.97 -14.32 3.03
CA ILE A 520 -31.33 -14.57 3.54
C ILE A 520 -31.91 -13.31 4.22
N LYS A 521 -31.07 -12.55 4.90
CA LYS A 521 -31.45 -11.29 5.55
C LYS A 521 -32.04 -10.25 4.59
N THR A 522 -31.68 -10.29 3.31
CA THR A 522 -32.26 -9.41 2.29
C THR A 522 -33.72 -9.78 1.99
N VAL A 523 -34.07 -11.06 1.98
CA VAL A 523 -35.44 -11.55 1.68
C VAL A 523 -36.33 -11.68 2.92
N GLU A 524 -35.77 -11.64 4.13
CA GLU A 524 -36.50 -11.69 5.41
C GLU A 524 -37.74 -10.77 5.49
N PRO A 525 -37.69 -9.49 5.08
CA PRO A 525 -38.85 -8.60 5.12
C PRO A 525 -40.03 -9.08 4.26
N ILE A 526 -39.76 -9.80 3.16
CA ILE A 526 -40.82 -10.38 2.32
C ILE A 526 -41.54 -11.48 3.08
N PHE A 527 -40.80 -12.37 3.75
CA PHE A 527 -41.42 -13.42 4.58
C PHE A 527 -42.27 -12.83 5.69
N ILE A 528 -41.79 -11.75 6.33
CA ILE A 528 -42.56 -11.02 7.35
C ILE A 528 -43.83 -10.44 6.74
N LEU A 529 -43.74 -9.77 5.59
CA LEU A 529 -44.89 -9.19 4.90
C LEU A 529 -45.92 -10.27 4.51
N CYS A 530 -45.48 -11.38 3.93
CA CYS A 530 -46.34 -12.51 3.62
C CYS A 530 -47.01 -13.07 4.88
N GLY A 531 -46.29 -13.20 5.99
CA GLY A 531 -46.85 -13.62 7.28
C GLY A 531 -47.92 -12.67 7.80
N VAL A 532 -47.68 -11.36 7.74
CA VAL A 532 -48.68 -10.34 8.13
C VAL A 532 -49.92 -10.40 7.23
N LEU A 533 -49.75 -10.52 5.91
CA LEU A 533 -50.86 -10.62 4.97
C LEU A 533 -51.69 -11.90 5.19
N LEU A 534 -51.05 -13.03 5.50
CA LEU A 534 -51.74 -14.28 5.85
C LEU A 534 -52.55 -14.11 7.14
N LEU A 535 -51.98 -13.49 8.17
CA LEU A 535 -52.71 -13.21 9.42
C LEU A 535 -53.90 -12.29 9.17
N LEU A 536 -53.75 -11.23 8.37
CA LEU A 536 -54.85 -10.35 7.99
C LEU A 536 -55.94 -11.11 7.21
N GLY A 537 -55.56 -12.00 6.29
CA GLY A 537 -56.50 -12.86 5.58
C GLY A 537 -57.29 -13.78 6.52
N LEU A 538 -56.60 -14.42 7.48
CA LEU A 538 -57.22 -15.29 8.47
C LEU A 538 -58.17 -14.52 9.40
N THR A 539 -57.76 -13.36 9.91
CA THR A 539 -58.63 -12.52 10.75
C THR A 539 -59.87 -12.05 10.00
N SER A 540 -59.72 -11.68 8.72
CA SER A 540 -60.86 -11.30 7.87
C SER A 540 -61.84 -12.46 7.69
N PHE A 541 -61.34 -13.68 7.47
CA PHE A 541 -62.17 -14.88 7.36
C PHE A 541 -62.91 -15.21 8.66
N ILE A 542 -62.26 -15.05 9.82
CA ILE A 542 -62.88 -15.25 11.13
C ILE A 542 -64.01 -14.24 11.36
N VAL A 543 -63.77 -12.96 11.06
CA VAL A 543 -64.78 -11.90 11.21
C VAL A 543 -65.97 -12.16 10.28
N GLU A 544 -65.73 -12.51 9.01
CA GLU A 544 -66.81 -12.81 8.06
C GLU A 544 -67.65 -14.00 8.53
N ARG A 545 -67.01 -15.05 9.06
CA ARG A 545 -67.71 -16.22 9.62
C ARG A 545 -68.61 -15.84 10.79
N ASN A 546 -68.11 -14.99 11.70
CA ASN A 546 -68.86 -14.55 12.89
C ASN A 546 -70.04 -13.63 12.53
N ILE A 547 -69.99 -12.91 11.42
CA ILE A 547 -71.12 -12.08 10.94
C ILE A 547 -72.24 -12.92 10.31
N LYS A 548 -71.89 -14.10 9.76
CA LYS A 548 -72.86 -15.01 9.09
C LYS A 548 -73.55 -15.99 10.05
N GLN A 549 -72.99 -16.19 11.24
CA GLN A 549 -73.62 -16.94 12.33
C GLN A 549 -74.51 -16.00 13.14
#